data_AF-A0AAV6RBE6-F1
#
_entry.id   AF-A0AAV6RBE6-F1
#
_cell.length_a   1.000
_cell.length_b   1.000
_cell.length_c   1.000
_cell.angle_alpha   90.00
_cell.angle_beta   90.00
_cell.angle_gamma   90.00
#
_symmetry.space_group_name_H-M   'P 1'
#
loop_
_entity.id
_entity.type
_entity.pdbx_description
1 polymer ?
#
loop_
_entity_poly.entity_id
_entity_poly.type
_entity_poly.pdbx_seq_one_letter_code
_entity_poly.pdbx_strand_id
1 'polypeptide(L)'
;MPSELEVAMESLIKVFHRYTSKEGSSATLSKKELKDLMANELSNFLESQKDPAAIDKIMKDLDTNGDGQTDFHSLICLNLVGATNMSDIQEAMALLIKTFDKYSRKEGDANTLNKAELKELLENEFGNMLGKANDKAALDRIFDELDRNKDNSVDFGEFVNLVCCLTQMCHDYFGKKK
;
A
#
# COMPACT_ATOMS: atom_id res chain seq x y z
N MET A 1 3.14 20.85 -1.20
CA MET A 1 1.98 20.20 -0.54
C MET A 1 2.13 18.72 -0.83
N PRO A 2 2.01 17.84 0.18
CA PRO A 2 2.19 16.41 -0.04
C PRO A 2 1.11 15.85 -0.99
N SER A 3 1.47 14.86 -1.79
CA SER A 3 0.55 14.15 -2.69
C SER A 3 -0.45 13.28 -1.90
N GLU A 4 -1.54 12.84 -2.55
CA GLU A 4 -2.49 11.91 -1.92
C GLU A 4 -1.79 10.60 -1.51
N LEU A 5 -0.83 10.15 -2.31
CA LEU A 5 -0.04 8.94 -2.05
C LEU A 5 0.94 9.14 -0.88
N GLU A 6 1.60 10.30 -0.79
CA GLU A 6 2.46 10.65 0.34
C GLU A 6 1.66 10.69 1.65
N VAL A 7 0.44 11.24 1.62
CA VAL A 7 -0.48 11.23 2.78
C VAL A 7 -0.88 9.81 3.16
N ALA A 8 -1.17 8.93 2.18
CA ALA A 8 -1.49 7.53 2.45
C ALA A 8 -0.33 6.80 3.13
N MET A 9 0.91 6.98 2.64
CA MET A 9 2.11 6.40 3.24
C MET A 9 2.32 6.90 4.69
N GLU A 10 2.13 8.19 4.93
CA GLU A 10 2.24 8.76 6.27
C GLU A 10 1.17 8.20 7.22
N SER A 11 -0.07 8.03 6.74
CA SER A 11 -1.15 7.41 7.51
C SER A 11 -0.85 5.96 7.87
N LEU A 12 -0.31 5.16 6.95
CA LEU A 12 0.12 3.78 7.24
C LEU A 12 1.17 3.73 8.35
N ILE A 13 2.18 4.60 8.30
CA ILE A 13 3.23 4.70 9.33
C ILE A 13 2.63 5.13 10.68
N LYS A 14 1.72 6.11 10.68
CA LYS A 14 1.05 6.59 11.90
C LYS A 14 0.22 5.51 12.57
N VAL A 15 -0.57 4.77 11.80
CA VAL A 15 -1.36 3.64 12.30
C VAL A 15 -0.42 2.59 12.88
N PHE A 16 0.65 2.20 12.17
CA PHE A 16 1.63 1.25 12.70
C PHE A 16 2.22 1.69 14.05
N HIS A 17 2.65 2.95 14.18
CA HIS A 17 3.20 3.45 15.44
C HIS A 17 2.18 3.57 16.58
N ARG A 18 0.90 3.79 16.27
CA ARG A 18 -0.19 3.80 17.26
C ARG A 18 -0.26 2.48 18.03
N TYR A 19 -0.03 1.35 17.36
CA TYR A 19 -0.14 0.02 17.98
C TYR A 19 1.17 -0.56 18.51
N THR A 20 2.35 -0.15 17.99
CA THR A 20 3.68 -0.60 18.50
C THR A 20 4.13 0.08 19.80
N SER A 21 3.41 1.12 20.25
CA SER A 21 3.76 1.88 21.45
C SER A 21 3.37 1.20 22.77
N LYS A 22 2.78 0.00 22.73
CA LYS A 22 2.17 -0.64 23.91
C LYS A 22 3.10 -1.65 24.61
N GLU A 23 3.98 -2.36 23.89
CA GLU A 23 4.83 -3.42 24.48
C GLU A 23 6.35 -3.26 24.29
N GLY A 24 6.84 -2.08 23.86
CA GLY A 24 8.23 -1.65 24.08
C GLY A 24 9.21 -1.80 22.91
N SER A 25 8.83 -2.40 21.79
CA SER A 25 9.59 -2.34 20.52
C SER A 25 8.82 -1.49 19.51
N SER A 26 9.32 -0.28 19.21
CA SER A 26 8.65 0.63 18.26
C SER A 26 8.79 0.23 16.79
N ALA A 27 9.42 -0.92 16.49
CA ALA A 27 9.76 -1.36 15.14
C ALA A 27 8.97 -2.59 14.68
N THR A 28 8.21 -3.23 15.56
CA THR A 28 7.51 -4.50 15.28
C THR A 28 6.21 -4.59 16.09
N LEU A 29 5.15 -5.13 15.51
CA LEU A 29 3.92 -5.44 16.24
C LEU A 29 4.01 -6.83 16.88
N SER A 30 3.69 -6.93 18.17
CA SER A 30 3.45 -8.23 18.80
C SER A 30 2.18 -8.88 18.22
N LYS A 31 2.02 -10.21 18.35
CA LYS A 31 0.79 -10.91 17.90
C LYS A 31 -0.48 -10.31 18.49
N LYS A 32 -0.39 -9.77 19.71
CA LYS A 32 -1.50 -9.09 20.40
C LYS A 32 -1.74 -7.69 19.81
N GLU A 33 -0.68 -6.92 19.57
CA GLU A 33 -0.80 -5.58 18.94
C GLU A 33 -1.33 -5.67 17.50
N LEU A 34 -0.94 -6.70 16.74
CA LEU A 34 -1.49 -6.99 15.41
C LEU A 34 -2.98 -7.34 15.48
N LYS A 35 -3.38 -8.16 16.45
CA LYS A 35 -4.80 -8.47 16.70
C LYS A 35 -5.60 -7.20 17.01
N ASP A 36 -5.07 -6.33 17.87
CA ASP A 36 -5.70 -5.06 18.20
C ASP A 36 -5.83 -4.16 16.96
N LEU A 37 -4.79 -4.07 16.13
CA LEU A 37 -4.82 -3.30 14.88
C LEU A 37 -5.91 -3.83 13.94
N MET A 38 -5.93 -5.15 13.68
CA MET A 38 -6.95 -5.76 12.83
C MET A 38 -8.36 -5.54 13.37
N ALA A 39 -8.55 -5.69 14.68
CA ALA A 39 -9.86 -5.54 15.31
C ALA A 39 -10.36 -4.08 15.30
N ASN A 40 -9.47 -3.08 15.39
CA ASN A 40 -9.88 -1.67 15.50
C ASN A 40 -9.85 -0.92 14.16
N GLU A 41 -8.86 -1.19 13.32
CA GLU A 41 -8.67 -0.47 12.05
C GLU A 41 -9.34 -1.21 10.88
N LEU A 42 -9.54 -2.52 11.01
CA LEU A 42 -10.15 -3.37 9.97
C LEU A 42 -11.45 -4.03 10.47
N SER A 43 -12.08 -3.55 11.54
CA SER A 43 -13.33 -4.12 12.09
C SER A 43 -14.38 -4.36 11.02
N ASN A 44 -14.67 -3.36 10.18
CA ASN A 44 -15.69 -3.44 9.14
C ASN A 44 -15.28 -4.45 8.04
N PHE A 45 -13.98 -4.51 7.73
CA PHE A 45 -13.45 -5.51 6.79
C PHE A 45 -13.64 -6.91 7.36
N LEU A 46 -13.33 -7.12 8.64
CA LEU A 46 -13.50 -8.39 9.33
C LEU A 46 -14.97 -8.80 9.50
N GLU A 47 -15.85 -7.87 9.83
CA GLU A 47 -17.29 -8.10 9.94
C GLU A 47 -17.94 -8.44 8.58
N SER A 48 -17.40 -7.88 7.49
CA SER A 48 -17.82 -8.22 6.13
C SER A 48 -17.32 -9.60 5.68
N GLN A 49 -16.26 -10.13 6.29
CA GLN A 49 -15.79 -11.49 6.02
C GLN A 49 -16.74 -12.50 6.66
N LYS A 50 -17.52 -13.21 5.83
CA LYS A 50 -18.40 -14.30 6.26
C LYS A 50 -17.65 -15.56 6.72
N ASP A 51 -16.32 -15.56 6.63
CA ASP A 51 -15.47 -16.68 7.00
C ASP A 51 -14.66 -16.36 8.28
N PRO A 52 -14.98 -17.00 9.42
CA PRO A 52 -14.23 -16.87 10.66
C PRO A 52 -12.74 -17.26 10.52
N ALA A 53 -12.40 -18.11 9.55
CA ALA A 53 -11.03 -18.54 9.28
C ALA A 53 -10.22 -17.53 8.46
N ALA A 54 -10.84 -16.50 7.90
CA ALA A 54 -10.14 -15.47 7.13
C ALA A 54 -9.12 -14.72 7.98
N ILE A 55 -9.42 -14.47 9.26
CA ILE A 55 -8.50 -13.82 10.21
C ILE A 55 -7.28 -14.70 10.46
N ASP A 56 -7.50 -15.99 10.74
CA ASP A 56 -6.42 -16.94 11.00
C ASP A 56 -5.57 -17.17 9.75
N LYS A 57 -6.19 -17.15 8.56
CA LYS A 57 -5.50 -17.20 7.27
C LYS A 57 -4.67 -15.94 7.02
N ILE A 58 -5.21 -14.76 7.25
CA ILE A 58 -4.45 -13.49 7.16
C ILE A 58 -3.28 -13.49 8.15
N MET A 59 -3.47 -13.94 9.38
CA MET A 59 -2.37 -14.05 10.36
C MET A 59 -1.31 -15.06 9.95
N LYS A 60 -1.69 -16.11 9.23
CA LYS A 60 -0.77 -17.11 8.68
C LYS A 60 -0.06 -16.61 7.43
N ASP A 61 -0.73 -15.86 6.57
CA ASP A 61 -0.17 -15.30 5.33
C ASP A 61 0.75 -14.10 5.62
N LEU A 62 0.48 -13.34 6.69
CA LEU A 62 1.40 -12.36 7.26
C LEU A 62 2.66 -13.01 7.87
N ASP A 63 2.59 -14.31 8.17
CA ASP A 63 3.70 -15.10 8.70
C ASP A 63 4.27 -16.04 7.62
N THR A 64 5.17 -15.47 6.82
CA THR A 64 6.10 -16.13 5.89
C THR A 64 5.52 -16.74 4.60
N ASN A 65 5.69 -15.97 3.51
CA ASN A 65 6.13 -16.35 2.15
C ASN A 65 5.43 -17.47 1.36
N GLY A 66 4.38 -17.08 0.62
CA GLY A 66 4.35 -17.35 -0.84
C GLY A 66 3.19 -18.17 -1.39
N ASP A 67 2.18 -17.48 -1.95
CA ASP A 67 1.58 -17.70 -3.30
C ASP A 67 0.06 -17.40 -3.46
N GLY A 68 -0.69 -17.16 -2.39
CA GLY A 68 -2.17 -17.06 -2.45
C GLY A 68 -2.73 -15.65 -2.69
N GLN A 69 -2.98 -15.29 -3.96
CA GLN A 69 -3.62 -14.03 -4.36
C GLN A 69 -5.02 -13.82 -3.75
N THR A 70 -5.35 -12.56 -3.41
CA THR A 70 -6.72 -12.08 -3.16
C THR A 70 -6.92 -10.78 -3.95
N ASP A 71 -8.02 -10.68 -4.71
CA ASP A 71 -8.47 -9.47 -5.40
C ASP A 71 -8.85 -8.39 -4.36
N PHE A 72 -8.04 -7.33 -4.29
CA PHE A 72 -8.24 -6.18 -3.40
C PHE A 72 -9.23 -5.14 -3.96
N HIS A 73 -9.71 -5.31 -5.19
CA HIS A 73 -10.65 -4.41 -5.84
C HIS A 73 -12.09 -4.61 -5.29
N SER A 74 -12.47 -5.85 -5.01
CA SER A 74 -13.81 -6.17 -4.46
C SER A 74 -14.03 -5.72 -3.00
N LEU A 75 -12.97 -5.59 -2.20
CA LEU A 75 -13.08 -5.30 -0.76
C LEU A 75 -13.23 -3.81 -0.43
N ILE A 76 -12.68 -2.92 -1.27
CA ILE A 76 -12.85 -1.48 -1.12
C ILE A 76 -14.17 -1.02 -1.75
N CYS A 77 -14.62 -1.64 -2.86
CA CYS A 77 -15.91 -1.34 -3.47
C CYS A 77 -17.13 -1.67 -2.57
N LEU A 78 -17.03 -2.67 -1.68
CA LEU A 78 -18.13 -3.01 -0.77
C LEU A 78 -18.37 -1.94 0.32
N ASN A 79 -17.34 -1.17 0.69
CA ASN A 79 -17.42 -0.14 1.73
C ASN A 79 -17.79 1.26 1.20
N LEU A 80 -17.70 1.50 -0.12
CA LEU A 80 -18.12 2.77 -0.73
C LEU A 80 -19.65 2.94 -0.81
N VAL A 81 -20.42 1.87 -0.58
CA VAL A 81 -21.90 1.88 -0.68
C VAL A 81 -22.58 2.06 0.68
N GLY A 82 -21.85 1.90 1.79
CA GLY A 82 -22.38 2.02 3.16
C GLY A 82 -21.71 3.16 3.92
N ALA A 83 -22.50 4.12 4.41
CA ALA A 83 -22.06 5.28 5.17
C ALA A 83 -21.45 4.92 6.55
N THR A 84 -20.23 4.38 6.56
CA THR A 84 -19.41 4.17 7.76
C THR A 84 -18.17 5.04 7.71
N ASN A 85 -17.75 5.61 8.84
CA ASN A 85 -16.45 6.28 8.95
C ASN A 85 -15.34 5.26 8.66
N MET A 86 -14.63 5.43 7.55
CA MET A 86 -13.45 4.62 7.24
C MET A 86 -12.33 4.92 8.24
N SER A 87 -11.59 3.89 8.64
CA SER A 87 -10.39 4.06 9.46
C SER A 87 -9.24 4.67 8.65
N ASP A 88 -8.22 5.21 9.35
CA ASP A 88 -7.04 5.80 8.70
C ASP A 88 -6.33 4.79 7.77
N ILE A 89 -6.33 3.50 8.13
CA ILE A 89 -5.72 2.45 7.30
C ILE A 89 -6.56 2.13 6.05
N GLN A 90 -7.90 2.11 6.19
CA GLN A 90 -8.81 1.88 5.08
C GLN A 90 -8.78 3.05 4.09
N GLU A 91 -8.69 4.28 4.60
CA GLU A 91 -8.51 5.47 3.78
C GLU A 91 -7.18 5.41 3.01
N ALA A 92 -6.07 5.04 3.66
CA ALA A 92 -4.78 4.87 2.99
C ALA A 92 -4.82 3.79 1.90
N MET A 93 -5.47 2.64 2.15
CA MET A 93 -5.66 1.60 1.14
C MET A 93 -6.50 2.08 -0.04
N ALA A 94 -7.58 2.82 0.23
CA ALA A 94 -8.43 3.39 -0.82
C ALA A 94 -7.66 4.41 -1.68
N LEU A 95 -6.82 5.24 -1.05
CA LEU A 95 -5.96 6.20 -1.75
C LEU A 95 -4.93 5.48 -2.64
N LEU A 96 -4.33 4.37 -2.19
CA LEU A 96 -3.42 3.56 -3.01
C LEU A 96 -4.10 3.02 -4.28
N ILE A 97 -5.28 2.41 -4.13
CA ILE A 97 -6.06 1.89 -5.27
C ILE A 97 -6.46 3.03 -6.21
N LYS A 98 -7.05 4.09 -5.67
CA LYS A 98 -7.49 5.27 -6.44
C LYS A 98 -6.33 5.90 -7.21
N THR A 99 -5.15 5.95 -6.60
CA THR A 99 -3.95 6.51 -7.25
C THR A 99 -3.51 5.63 -8.39
N PHE A 100 -3.43 4.30 -8.20
CA PHE A 100 -3.11 3.38 -9.28
C PHE A 100 -4.11 3.49 -10.45
N ASP A 101 -5.40 3.38 -10.15
CA ASP A 101 -6.49 3.47 -11.15
C ASP A 101 -6.48 4.79 -11.92
N LYS A 102 -6.08 5.90 -11.28
CA LYS A 102 -5.97 7.22 -11.91
C LYS A 102 -4.93 7.24 -13.04
N TYR A 103 -3.88 6.42 -12.96
CA TYR A 103 -2.80 6.38 -13.94
C TYR A 103 -2.91 5.20 -14.92
N SER A 104 -3.33 4.01 -14.48
CA SER A 104 -3.41 2.80 -15.32
C SER A 104 -4.52 2.86 -16.38
N ARG A 105 -5.51 3.73 -16.20
CA ARG A 105 -6.67 3.84 -17.09
C ARG A 105 -6.49 4.86 -18.21
N LYS A 106 -5.28 5.38 -18.42
CA LYS A 106 -5.04 6.44 -19.41
C LYS A 106 -4.86 5.85 -20.80
N GLU A 107 -4.04 4.81 -20.93
CA GLU A 107 -3.70 4.19 -22.21
C GLU A 107 -3.41 2.69 -22.08
N GLY A 108 -4.08 1.87 -22.90
CA GLY A 108 -3.83 0.43 -22.95
C GLY A 108 -4.66 -0.36 -21.94
N ASP A 109 -4.00 -1.19 -21.12
CA ASP A 109 -4.65 -2.06 -20.14
C ASP A 109 -4.88 -1.32 -18.82
N ALA A 110 -6.15 -1.10 -18.49
CA ALA A 110 -6.63 -0.45 -17.27
C ALA A 110 -6.13 -1.06 -15.95
N ASN A 111 -5.61 -2.29 -15.98
CA ASN A 111 -5.15 -3.02 -14.80
C ASN A 111 -3.63 -2.94 -14.57
N THR A 112 -2.90 -2.30 -15.48
CA THR A 112 -1.44 -2.22 -15.44
C THR A 112 -0.97 -0.80 -15.76
N LEU A 113 0.21 -0.43 -15.30
CA LEU A 113 0.87 0.81 -15.70
C LEU A 113 1.87 0.50 -16.80
N ASN A 114 1.71 1.15 -17.95
CA ASN A 114 2.77 1.20 -18.93
C ASN A 114 3.87 2.19 -18.49
N LYS A 115 4.99 2.21 -19.21
CA LYS A 115 6.16 3.02 -18.84
C LYS A 115 5.90 4.54 -18.82
N ALA A 116 5.01 5.04 -19.69
CA ALA A 116 4.65 6.45 -19.71
C ALA A 116 3.74 6.81 -18.52
N GLU A 117 2.79 5.94 -18.21
CA GLU A 117 1.90 6.08 -17.05
C GLU A 117 2.67 6.00 -15.73
N LEU A 118 3.60 5.04 -15.61
CA LEU A 118 4.48 4.93 -14.44
C LEU A 118 5.32 6.20 -14.28
N LYS A 119 5.88 6.73 -15.37
CA LYS A 119 6.64 7.98 -15.32
C LYS A 119 5.79 9.12 -14.76
N GLU A 120 4.58 9.28 -15.28
CA GLU A 120 3.69 10.35 -14.85
C GLU A 120 3.27 10.19 -13.39
N LEU A 121 3.01 8.95 -12.94
CA LEU A 121 2.74 8.64 -11.55
C LEU A 121 3.93 9.05 -10.66
N LEU A 122 5.15 8.65 -11.02
CA LEU A 122 6.36 8.98 -10.26
C LEU A 122 6.59 10.49 -10.17
N GLU A 123 6.38 11.23 -11.27
CA GLU A 123 6.56 12.68 -11.29
C GLU A 123 5.54 13.41 -10.43
N ASN A 124 4.27 13.00 -10.49
CA ASN A 124 3.18 13.70 -9.82
C ASN A 124 3.02 13.30 -8.35
N GLU A 125 3.19 12.02 -8.03
CA GLU A 125 2.93 11.49 -6.68
C GLU A 125 4.20 11.42 -5.83
N PHE A 126 5.37 11.24 -6.44
CA PHE A 126 6.66 11.10 -5.75
C PHE A 126 7.69 12.18 -6.10
N GLY A 127 7.34 13.17 -6.94
CA GLY A 127 8.31 14.17 -7.42
C GLY A 127 9.00 14.97 -6.32
N ASN A 128 8.37 15.13 -5.15
CA ASN A 128 8.98 15.76 -3.99
C ASN A 128 9.98 14.84 -3.27
N MET A 129 9.76 13.52 -3.30
CA MET A 129 10.55 12.51 -2.60
C MET A 129 11.72 11.98 -3.44
N LEU A 130 11.49 11.71 -4.73
CA LEU A 130 12.47 11.12 -5.65
C LEU A 130 13.19 12.18 -6.51
N GLY A 131 12.75 13.44 -6.45
CA GLY A 131 13.14 14.46 -7.44
C GLY A 131 12.43 14.24 -8.78
N LYS A 132 12.58 15.18 -9.72
CA LYS A 132 11.94 15.06 -11.04
C LYS A 132 12.47 13.81 -11.77
N ALA A 133 11.59 12.92 -12.22
CA ALA A 133 11.93 11.71 -12.99
C ALA A 133 12.31 12.03 -14.46
N ASN A 134 13.17 13.02 -14.63
CA ASN A 134 13.67 13.46 -15.93
C ASN A 134 14.82 12.59 -16.46
N ASP A 135 15.39 11.72 -15.61
CA ASP A 135 16.42 10.77 -16.03
C ASP A 135 15.75 9.48 -16.56
N LYS A 136 15.78 9.33 -17.88
CA LYS A 136 15.28 8.15 -18.57
C LYS A 136 15.95 6.87 -18.08
N ALA A 137 17.25 6.89 -17.78
CA ALA A 137 17.96 5.70 -17.31
C ALA A 137 17.52 5.29 -15.89
N ALA A 138 17.21 6.27 -15.03
CA ALA A 138 16.64 5.99 -13.71
C ALA A 138 15.23 5.42 -13.81
N LEU A 139 14.38 5.99 -14.67
CA LEU A 139 13.04 5.46 -14.96
C LEU A 139 13.10 4.04 -15.52
N ASP A 140 14.01 3.77 -16.45
CA ASP A 140 14.22 2.45 -17.04
C ASP A 140 14.55 1.42 -15.94
N ARG A 141 15.48 1.75 -15.03
CA ARG A 141 15.82 0.89 -13.90
C ARG A 141 14.67 0.66 -12.94
N ILE A 142 13.93 1.71 -12.58
CA ILE A 142 12.75 1.58 -11.70
C ILE A 142 11.73 0.65 -12.35
N PHE A 143 11.43 0.85 -13.64
CA PHE A 143 10.52 0.00 -14.37
C PHE A 143 10.99 -1.46 -14.35
N ASP A 144 12.27 -1.72 -14.66
CA ASP A 144 12.84 -3.07 -14.69
C ASP A 144 12.87 -3.76 -13.31
N GLU A 145 12.96 -2.99 -12.22
CA GLU A 145 12.89 -3.49 -10.84
C GLU A 145 11.46 -3.81 -10.40
N LEU A 146 10.47 -3.08 -10.93
CA LEU A 146 9.06 -3.29 -10.62
C LEU A 146 8.43 -4.40 -11.45
N ASP A 147 8.70 -4.44 -12.75
CA ASP A 147 8.29 -5.50 -13.68
C ASP A 147 9.07 -6.79 -13.38
N ARG A 148 8.62 -7.50 -12.34
CA ARG A 148 9.24 -8.74 -11.84
C ARG A 148 8.85 -9.92 -12.70
N ASN A 149 7.62 -9.91 -13.21
CA ASN A 149 7.10 -10.98 -14.05
C ASN A 149 7.58 -10.88 -15.52
N LYS A 150 8.20 -9.76 -15.90
CA LYS A 150 8.77 -9.46 -17.22
C LYS A 150 7.71 -9.40 -18.34
N ASP A 151 6.52 -8.91 -18.01
CA ASP A 151 5.43 -8.70 -18.97
C ASP A 151 5.48 -7.33 -19.67
N ASN A 152 6.45 -6.47 -19.31
CA ASN A 152 6.59 -5.09 -19.79
C ASN A 152 5.45 -4.16 -19.37
N SER A 153 4.80 -4.47 -18.26
CA SER A 153 3.85 -3.61 -17.58
C SER A 153 4.11 -3.66 -16.07
N VAL A 154 3.48 -2.78 -15.30
CA VAL A 154 3.54 -2.82 -13.84
C VAL A 154 2.14 -3.05 -13.30
N ASP A 155 1.88 -4.22 -12.76
CA ASP A 155 0.59 -4.54 -12.17
C ASP A 155 0.39 -3.89 -10.78
N PHE A 156 -0.82 -4.00 -10.21
CA PHE A 156 -1.10 -3.41 -8.90
C PHE A 156 -0.24 -4.01 -7.77
N GLY A 157 0.08 -5.30 -7.83
CA GLY A 157 0.94 -5.95 -6.83
C GLY A 157 2.38 -5.44 -6.90
N GLU A 158 2.91 -5.26 -8.11
CA GLU A 158 4.22 -4.66 -8.36
C GLU A 158 4.27 -3.19 -7.91
N PHE A 159 3.22 -2.42 -8.16
CA PHE A 159 3.07 -1.06 -7.64
C PHE A 159 3.04 -1.02 -6.11
N VAL A 160 2.25 -1.89 -5.45
CA VAL A 160 2.20 -1.93 -3.98
C VAL A 160 3.57 -2.27 -3.38
N ASN A 161 4.35 -3.15 -4.02
CA ASN A 161 5.72 -3.42 -3.59
C ASN A 161 6.60 -2.17 -3.58
N LEU A 162 6.51 -1.31 -4.61
CA LEU A 162 7.20 -0.01 -4.63
C LEU A 162 6.83 0.83 -3.41
N VAL A 163 5.53 1.02 -3.18
CA VAL A 163 5.01 1.85 -2.09
C VAL A 163 5.45 1.28 -0.75
N CYS A 164 5.41 -0.03 -0.56
CA CYS A 164 5.90 -0.69 0.65
C CYS A 164 7.40 -0.41 0.86
N CYS A 165 8.24 -0.54 -0.16
CA CYS A 165 9.67 -0.24 -0.06
C CYS A 165 9.93 1.23 0.30
N LEU A 166 9.25 2.18 -0.36
CA LEU A 166 9.38 3.60 -0.06
C LEU A 166 8.87 3.94 1.35
N THR A 167 7.80 3.29 1.79
CA THR A 167 7.24 3.46 3.14
C THR A 167 8.22 2.95 4.19
N GLN A 168 8.87 1.79 3.95
CA GLN A 168 9.93 1.27 4.81
C GLN A 168 11.13 2.23 4.89
N MET A 169 11.58 2.78 3.75
CA MET A 169 12.65 3.78 3.72
C MET A 169 12.28 5.03 4.52
N CYS A 170 11.04 5.51 4.40
CA CYS A 170 10.53 6.63 5.20
C CYS A 170 10.53 6.29 6.68
N HIS A 171 9.97 5.13 7.06
CA HIS A 171 9.93 4.65 8.43
C HIS A 171 11.33 4.58 9.06
N ASP A 172 12.33 4.04 8.34
CA ASP A 172 13.70 3.98 8.82
C ASP A 172 14.35 5.35 8.96
N TYR A 173 14.07 6.26 8.03
CA TYR A 173 14.59 7.63 8.07
C TYR A 173 14.02 8.42 9.27
N PHE A 174 12.74 8.23 9.58
CA PHE A 174 12.10 8.85 10.75
C PHE A 174 12.42 8.14 12.06
N GLY A 175 12.65 6.82 12.03
CA GLY A 175 13.08 6.03 13.19
C GLY A 175 14.51 6.33 13.63
N LYS A 176 15.39 6.77 12.72
CA LYS A 176 16.78 7.18 13.01
C LYS A 176 16.93 8.60 13.57
N LYS A 177 15.87 9.41 13.63
CA LYS A 177 15.87 10.76 14.24
C LYS A 177 15.54 10.76 15.75
N LYS A 178 15.94 9.72 16.48
CA LYS A 178 15.85 9.68 17.95
C LYS A 178 17.21 9.90 18.58
#